data_AF-A0A0B8RQZ7-F1
#
_entry.id   AF-A0A0B8RQZ7-F1
#
_cell.length_a   1.000
_cell.length_b   1.000
_cell.length_c   1.000
_cell.angle_alpha   90.00
_cell.angle_beta   90.00
_cell.angle_gamma   90.00
#
_symmetry.space_group_name_H-M   'P 1'
#
loop_
_entity.id
_entity.type
_entity.pdbx_description
1 polymer ?
#
loop_
_entity_poly.entity_id
_entity_poly.type
_entity_poly.pdbx_seq_one_letter_code
_entity_poly.pdbx_strand_id
1 'polypeptide(L)' 'MWYEIIPSAAIMYVGLIIPGLATYYMQRYANNGKDKRIIKTNNDYRALLREKYICGTGPKGLENID' A
#
# COMPACT_ATOMS: atom_id res chain seq x y z
N MET A 1 -14.62 0.09 39.39
CA MET A 1 -13.60 1.17 39.27
C MET A 1 -13.55 1.65 37.82
N TRP A 2 -13.02 2.84 37.52
CA TRP A 2 -13.04 3.38 36.15
C TRP A 2 -12.26 2.53 35.12
N TYR A 3 -11.32 1.69 35.57
CA TYR A 3 -10.47 0.83 34.74
C TYR A 3 -11.22 -0.31 34.03
N GLU A 4 -12.45 -0.63 34.43
CA GLU A 4 -13.22 -1.75 33.86
C GLU A 4 -13.60 -1.54 32.38
N ILE A 5 -13.50 -0.31 31.86
CA ILE A 5 -13.71 0.00 30.43
C ILE A 5 -12.46 -0.29 29.57
N ILE A 6 -11.29 -0.39 30.19
CA ILE A 6 -10.02 -0.56 29.45
C ILE A 6 -10.00 -1.86 28.64
N PRO A 7 -10.47 -3.02 29.14
CA PRO A 7 -10.49 -4.25 28.36
C PRO A 7 -11.37 -4.17 27.10
N SER A 8 -12.57 -3.59 27.20
CA SER A 8 -13.48 -3.45 26.06
C SER A 8 -12.95 -2.44 25.04
N ALA A 9 -12.39 -1.32 25.52
CA ALA A 9 -11.73 -0.34 24.67
C ALA A 9 -10.50 -0.93 23.95
N ALA A 10 -9.71 -1.78 24.62
CA ALA A 10 -8.56 -2.44 24.04
C ALA A 10 -8.97 -3.41 22.91
N ILE A 11 -10.02 -4.21 23.12
CA ILE A 11 -10.55 -5.12 22.09
C ILE A 11 -11.02 -4.33 20.87
N MET A 12 -11.75 -3.23 21.08
CA MET A 12 -12.19 -2.34 20.00
C MET A 12 -10.99 -1.74 19.24
N TYR A 13 -9.98 -1.26 19.97
CA TYR A 13 -8.78 -0.68 19.38
C TYR A 13 -8.02 -1.68 18.51
N VAL A 14 -7.83 -2.91 18.99
CA VAL A 14 -7.22 -4.00 18.21
C VAL A 14 -8.05 -4.30 16.97
N GLY A 15 -9.37 -4.39 17.09
CA GLY A 15 -10.28 -4.60 15.96
C GLY A 15 -10.17 -3.53 14.87
N LEU A 16 -9.90 -2.27 15.24
CA LEU A 16 -9.70 -1.17 14.29
C LEU A 16 -8.30 -1.16 13.65
N ILE A 17 -7.28 -1.60 14.36
CA ILE A 17 -5.90 -1.63 13.84
C ILE A 17 -5.71 -2.75 12.80
N ILE A 18 -6.28 -3.93 13.05
CA ILE A 18 -6.02 -5.12 12.23
C ILE A 18 -6.27 -4.87 10.74
N PRO A 19 -7.39 -4.26 10.30
CA PRO A 19 -7.62 -3.97 8.89
C PRO A 19 -6.58 -3.02 8.27
N GLY A 20 -6.12 -2.02 9.03
CA GLY A 20 -5.09 -1.08 8.59
C GLY A 20 -3.74 -1.75 8.36
N LEU A 21 -3.31 -2.58 9.31
CA LEU A 21 -2.08 -3.36 9.17
C LEU A 21 -2.20 -4.39 8.04
N ALA A 22 -3.32 -5.12 7.98
CA ALA A 22 -3.55 -6.11 6.94
C ALA A 22 -3.48 -5.49 5.54
N THR A 23 -4.15 -4.35 5.33
CA THR A 23 -4.12 -3.65 4.03
C THR A 23 -2.73 -3.13 3.68
N TYR A 24 -1.97 -2.61 4.66
CA TYR A 24 -0.58 -2.19 4.45
C TYR A 24 0.29 -3.35 3.94
N TYR A 25 0.28 -4.49 4.64
CA TYR A 25 1.08 -5.66 4.24
C TYR A 25 0.62 -6.26 2.92
N MET A 26 -0.69 -6.37 2.68
CA MET A 26 -1.23 -6.89 1.43
C MET A 26 -0.86 -6.00 0.23
N GLN A 27 -0.98 -4.68 0.37
CA GLN A 27 -0.62 -3.75 -0.70
C GLN A 27 0.88 -3.80 -1.00
N ARG A 28 1.71 -3.89 0.03
CA ARG A 28 3.16 -4.00 -0.14
C ARG A 28 3.55 -5.31 -0.81
N TYR A 29 2.92 -6.42 -0.43
CA TYR A 29 3.11 -7.72 -1.06
C TYR A 29 2.74 -7.70 -2.55
N ALA A 30 1.57 -7.14 -2.89
CA ALA A 30 1.09 -7.08 -4.28
C ALA A 30 1.88 -6.13 -5.19
N ASN A 31 2.62 -5.16 -4.63
CA ASN A 31 3.38 -4.15 -5.39
C ASN A 31 4.91 -4.32 -5.25
N ASN A 32 5.39 -5.57 -5.21
CA ASN A 32 6.82 -5.91 -5.16
C ASN A 32 7.58 -5.21 -4.02
N GLY A 33 6.98 -5.15 -2.83
CA GLY A 33 7.61 -4.56 -1.66
C GLY A 33 7.54 -3.03 -1.57
N LYS A 34 6.90 -2.37 -2.54
CA LYS A 34 6.66 -0.93 -2.55
C LYS A 34 5.22 -0.59 -2.15
N ASP A 35 4.98 0.66 -1.81
CA ASP A 35 3.63 1.13 -1.55
C ASP A 35 2.80 1.19 -2.85
N LYS A 36 1.49 0.99 -2.71
CA LYS A 36 0.56 1.11 -3.85
C LYS A 36 0.56 2.55 -4.37
N ARG A 37 0.80 2.73 -5.68
CA ARG A 37 0.74 4.05 -6.30
C ARG A 37 -0.68 4.63 -6.22
N ILE A 38 -0.80 5.85 -5.72
CA ILE A 38 -2.06 6.59 -5.67
C ILE A 38 -2.19 7.41 -6.95
N ILE A 39 -3.29 7.23 -7.67
CA ILE A 39 -3.59 7.94 -8.92
C ILE A 39 -4.61 9.02 -8.58
N LYS A 40 -4.20 10.29 -8.63
CA LYS A 40 -5.09 11.43 -8.36
C LYS A 40 -5.49 12.15 -9.63
N THR A 41 -4.59 12.16 -10.61
CA THR A 41 -4.77 12.87 -11.88
C THR A 41 -4.69 11.91 -13.07
N ASN A 42 -5.18 12.36 -14.22
CA ASN A 42 -5.05 11.59 -15.46
C ASN A 42 -3.58 11.41 -15.87
N ASN A 43 -2.71 12.36 -15.53
CA ASN A 43 -1.28 12.26 -15.79
C ASN A 43 -0.63 11.13 -14.98
N ASP A 44 -1.03 10.95 -13.71
CA ASP A 44 -0.56 9.83 -12.88
C ASP A 44 -0.94 8.48 -13.50
N TYR A 45 -2.16 8.37 -14.03
CA TYR A 45 -2.63 7.17 -14.70
C TYR A 45 -1.86 6.88 -15.99
N ARG A 46 -1.62 7.91 -16.82
CA ARG A 46 -0.82 7.79 -18.04
C ARG A 46 0.62 7.36 -17.73
N ALA A 47 1.21 7.89 -16.66
CA ALA A 47 2.53 7.47 -16.19
C ALA A 47 2.55 6.01 -15.74
N LEU A 48 1.54 5.55 -14.99
CA LEU A 48 1.39 4.15 -14.59
C LEU A 48 1.23 3.21 -15.79
N LEU A 49 0.40 3.57 -16.77
CA LEU A 49 0.25 2.79 -18.00
C LEU A 49 1.56 2.70 -18.78
N ARG A 50 2.27 3.83 -18.92
CA ARG A 50 3.59 3.86 -19.56
C ARG A 50 4.55 2.92 -18.84
N GLU A 51 4.61 2.96 -17.51
CA GLU A 51 5.42 2.02 -16.73
C GLU A 51 5.01 0.58 -17.00
N LYS A 52 3.73 0.23 -17.00
CA LYS A 52 3.26 -1.14 -17.30
C LYS A 52 3.76 -1.66 -18.66
N TYR A 53 3.82 -0.81 -19.68
CA TYR A 53 4.30 -1.22 -21.01
C TYR A 53 5.82 -1.34 -21.10
N ILE A 54 6.56 -0.48 -20.38
CA ILE A 54 8.05 -0.49 -20.38
C ILE A 54 8.60 -1.57 -19.44
N CYS A 55 7.96 -1.73 -18.29
CA CYS A 55 8.40 -2.54 -17.16
C CYS A 55 7.58 -3.82 -17.09
N GLY A 56 7.92 -4.84 -17.90
CA GLY A 56 7.21 -6.12 -17.90
C GLY A 56 7.16 -6.81 -16.52
N THR A 57 8.23 -6.71 -15.73
CA THR A 57 8.37 -7.40 -14.42
C THR A 57 8.76 -6.48 -13.26
N GLY A 58 8.97 -5.19 -13.50
CA GLY A 58 9.40 -4.26 -12.45
C GLY A 58 10.06 -3.00 -12.98
N PRO A 59 10.24 -1.98 -12.13
CA PRO A 59 10.75 -0.67 -12.51
C PRO A 59 12.12 -0.77 -13.19
N LYS A 60 12.30 0.01 -14.27
CA LYS A 60 13.55 0.13 -15.03
C LYS A 60 14.18 1.49 -14.76
N GLY A 61 15.46 1.50 -14.42
CA GLY A 61 16.28 2.69 -14.26
C GLY A 61 17.11 2.99 -15.51
N LEU A 62 18.25 3.66 -15.29
CA LEU A 62 19.19 4.04 -16.36
C LEU A 62 19.89 2.84 -17.00
N GLU A 63 19.87 1.67 -16.35
CA GLU A 63 20.44 0.43 -16.88
C GLU A 63 19.77 -0.08 -18.15
N ASN A 64 18.61 0.48 -18.52
CA ASN A 64 17.86 0.11 -19.71
C ASN A 64 18.04 1.10 -20.87
N ILE A 65 19.02 2.00 -20.77
CA ILE A 65 19.34 3.01 -21.78
C ILE A 65 20.78 2.77 -22.22
N ASP A 66 21.00 2.59 -23.53
CA ASP A 66 22.30 2.47 -24.20
C ASP A 66 22.81 3.84 -24.64
#